data_AF-A0A2E2HEN1-F1
#
_entry.id   AF-A0A2E2HEN1-F1
#
_cell.length_a   1.000
_cell.length_b   1.000
_cell.length_c   1.000
_cell.angle_alpha   90.00
_cell.angle_beta   90.00
_cell.angle_gamma   90.00
#
_symmetry.space_group_name_H-M   'P 1'
#
loop_
_entity.id
_entity.type
_entity.pdbx_description
1 polymer ?
#
loop_
_entity_poly.entity_id
_entity_poly.type
_entity_poly.pdbx_seq_one_letter_code
_entity_poly.pdbx_strand_id
1 'polypeptide(L)'
;MHECPHCKRESISSLQKILAISPIQATCTVCQQKSYIHIIYGLVALTVWIVMTWMLIGLAYWFQMSFLLFGTLPALVIAIDRYLIQAPLLKVQY
;
A
#
# COMPACT_ATOMS: atom_id res chain seq x y z
N MET A 1 -14.73 -1.83 0.23
CA MET A 1 -14.35 -2.56 -1.00
C MET A 1 -13.86 -1.53 -2.01
N HIS A 2 -13.11 -1.90 -3.05
CA HIS A 2 -12.51 -0.94 -3.99
C HIS A 2 -13.11 -1.07 -5.38
N GLU A 3 -13.27 0.08 -6.05
CA GLU A 3 -13.79 0.16 -7.41
C GLU A 3 -12.84 -0.48 -8.42
N CYS A 4 -13.39 -1.33 -9.28
CA CYS A 4 -12.67 -1.87 -10.42
C CYS A 4 -12.56 -0.81 -11.54
N PRO A 5 -11.38 -0.58 -12.13
CA PRO A 5 -11.20 0.41 -13.20
C PRO A 5 -11.94 0.04 -14.50
N HIS A 6 -12.34 -1.23 -14.67
CA HIS A 6 -13.08 -1.70 -15.86
C HIS A 6 -14.59 -1.49 -15.73
N CYS A 7 -15.20 -1.98 -14.65
CA CYS A 7 -16.66 -1.97 -14.48
C CYS A 7 -17.18 -0.93 -13.48
N LYS A 8 -16.29 -0.15 -12.83
CA LYS A 8 -16.63 0.88 -11.81
C LYS A 8 -17.53 0.39 -10.67
N ARG A 9 -17.55 -0.92 -10.42
CA ARG A 9 -18.25 -1.51 -9.27
C ARG A 9 -17.26 -1.81 -8.16
N GLU A 10 -17.70 -1.66 -6.92
CA GLU A 10 -16.95 -2.06 -5.74
C GLU A 10 -16.89 -3.59 -5.63
N SER A 11 -15.83 -4.18 -6.13
CA SER A 11 -15.72 -5.65 -6.24
C SER A 11 -14.37 -6.19 -5.82
N ILE A 12 -13.39 -5.32 -5.53
CA ILE A 12 -12.03 -5.72 -5.15
C ILE A 12 -11.88 -5.54 -3.64
N SER A 13 -11.54 -6.62 -2.93
CA SER A 13 -11.28 -6.55 -1.48
C SER A 13 -9.99 -5.79 -1.17
N SER A 14 -9.92 -5.10 -0.02
CA SER A 14 -8.71 -4.36 0.39
C SER A 14 -7.48 -5.25 0.49
N LEU A 15 -7.64 -6.48 1.01
CA LEU A 15 -6.54 -7.47 1.08
C LEU A 15 -6.06 -7.85 -0.32
N GLN A 16 -7.00 -8.11 -1.22
CA GLN A 16 -6.70 -8.49 -2.60
C GLN A 16 -6.04 -7.34 -3.37
N LYS A 17 -6.38 -6.09 -3.04
CA LYS A 17 -5.76 -4.88 -3.58
C LYS A 17 -4.31 -4.73 -3.09
N ILE A 18 -4.06 -4.89 -1.78
CA ILE A 18 -2.71 -4.80 -1.18
C ILE A 18 -1.78 -5.88 -1.75
N LEU A 19 -2.30 -7.08 -1.98
CA LEU A 19 -1.53 -8.17 -2.59
C LEU A 19 -1.33 -7.99 -4.10
N ALA A 20 -2.17 -7.20 -4.78
CA ALA A 20 -2.07 -6.97 -6.23
C ALA A 20 -1.02 -5.93 -6.62
N ILE A 21 0.15 -5.99 -6.00
CA ILE A 21 1.35 -5.26 -6.44
C ILE A 21 1.96 -6.10 -7.57
N SER A 22 2.22 -5.47 -8.73
CA SER A 22 2.88 -6.11 -9.87
C SER A 22 4.07 -6.99 -9.40
N PRO A 23 4.12 -8.28 -9.78
CA PRO A 23 3.37 -8.95 -10.85
C PRO A 23 2.04 -9.59 -10.42
N ILE A 24 1.64 -9.51 -9.15
CA ILE A 24 0.41 -10.13 -8.65
C ILE A 24 -0.79 -9.28 -9.09
N GLN A 25 -1.79 -9.90 -9.70
CA GLN A 25 -2.95 -9.24 -10.29
C GLN A 25 -4.20 -9.49 -9.43
N ALA A 26 -5.02 -8.46 -9.23
CA ALA A 26 -6.36 -8.58 -8.68
C ALA A 26 -7.36 -8.84 -9.80
N THR A 27 -8.13 -9.91 -9.66
CA THR A 27 -9.25 -10.22 -10.56
C THR A 27 -10.53 -9.64 -9.99
N CYS A 28 -11.26 -8.89 -10.82
CA CYS A 28 -12.58 -8.40 -10.45
C CYS A 28 -13.60 -9.55 -10.43
N THR A 29 -14.33 -9.73 -9.34
CA THR A 29 -15.38 -10.77 -9.23
C THR A 29 -16.57 -10.56 -10.18
N VAL A 30 -16.83 -9.32 -10.59
CA VAL A 30 -17.96 -8.98 -11.48
C VAL A 30 -17.60 -9.09 -12.97
N CYS A 31 -16.57 -8.36 -13.43
CA CYS A 31 -16.19 -8.34 -14.85
C CYS A 31 -15.10 -9.34 -15.24
N GLN A 32 -14.53 -10.08 -14.28
CA GLN A 32 -13.42 -11.02 -14.46
C GLN A 32 -12.13 -10.42 -15.08
N GLN A 33 -12.10 -9.10 -15.29
CA GLN A 33 -10.93 -8.39 -15.79
C GLN A 33 -9.86 -8.27 -14.71
N LYS A 34 -8.60 -8.28 -15.14
CA LYS A 34 -7.42 -8.22 -14.28
C LYS A 34 -6.92 -6.78 -14.17
N SER A 35 -6.59 -6.39 -12.93
CA SER A 35 -6.05 -5.08 -12.61
C SER A 35 -4.89 -5.24 -11.62
N TYR A 36 -3.96 -4.29 -11.61
CA TYR A 36 -2.81 -4.32 -10.71
C TYR A 36 -2.48 -2.92 -10.22
N ILE A 37 -1.79 -2.86 -9.08
CA ILE A 37 -1.13 -1.66 -8.59
C ILE A 37 0.29 -1.64 -9.14
N HIS A 38 0.67 -0.50 -9.72
CA HIS A 38 2.03 -0.30 -10.20
C HIS A 38 3.02 -0.46 -9.04
N ILE A 39 4.12 -1.21 -9.26
CA ILE A 39 5.14 -1.45 -8.22
C ILE A 39 5.75 -0.15 -7.65
N ILE A 40 5.70 0.94 -8.41
CA ILE A 40 6.14 2.28 -8.00
C ILE A 40 5.43 2.71 -6.72
N TYR A 41 4.12 2.45 -6.58
CA TYR A 41 3.38 2.81 -5.36
C TYR A 41 3.84 2.01 -4.14
N GLY A 42 4.19 0.73 -4.34
CA GLY A 42 4.82 -0.10 -3.30
C GLY A 42 6.20 0.40 -2.90
N LEU A 43 7.02 0.80 -3.88
CA LEU A 43 8.31 1.44 -3.65
C LEU A 43 8.17 2.76 -2.89
N VAL A 44 7.20 3.61 -3.26
CA VAL A 44 6.92 4.87 -2.56
C VAL A 44 6.50 4.59 -1.11
N ALA A 45 5.58 3.66 -0.87
CA ALA A 45 5.18 3.27 0.49
C ALA A 45 6.37 2.79 1.34
N LEU A 46 7.24 1.96 0.77
CA LEU A 46 8.47 1.49 1.44
C LEU A 46 9.44 2.64 1.74
N THR A 47 9.69 3.53 0.78
CA THR A 47 10.59 4.67 0.99
C THR A 47 10.08 5.60 2.09
N VAL A 48 8.77 5.91 2.11
CA VAL A 48 8.17 6.73 3.16
C VAL A 48 8.26 6.04 4.51
N TRP A 49 7.99 4.74 4.58
CA TRP A 49 8.13 3.97 5.81
C TRP A 49 9.57 3.97 6.34
N ILE A 50 10.55 3.78 5.46
CA ILE A 50 11.98 3.84 5.82
C ILE A 50 12.33 5.23 6.36
N VAL A 51 11.95 6.30 5.66
CA VAL A 51 12.23 7.68 6.09
C VAL A 51 11.61 7.99 7.46
N MET A 52 10.35 7.61 7.68
CA MET A 52 9.70 7.80 8.99
C MET A 52 10.36 6.96 10.08
N THR A 53 10.76 5.73 9.77
CA THR A 53 11.47 4.86 10.71
C THR A 53 12.82 5.43 11.10
N TRP A 54 13.59 5.96 10.15
CA TRP A 54 14.86 6.63 10.44
C TRP A 54 14.67 7.88 11.31
N MET A 55 13.62 8.66 11.06
CA MET A 55 13.29 9.82 11.90
C MET A 55 12.96 9.38 13.34
N LEU A 56 12.19 8.31 13.51
CA LEU A 56 11.88 7.74 14.82
C LEU A 56 13.11 7.18 15.53
N ILE A 57 14.03 6.53 14.80
CA ILE A 57 15.31 6.04 15.36
C ILE A 57 16.16 7.22 15.82
N GLY A 58 16.27 8.29 15.02
CA GLY A 58 17.00 9.50 15.39
C GLY A 58 16.44 10.15 16.66
N LEU A 59 15.11 10.25 16.76
CA LEU A 59 14.42 10.73 17.96
C LEU A 59 14.63 9.81 19.16
N ALA A 60 14.51 8.49 18.97
CA ALA A 60 14.72 7.50 20.03
C ALA A 60 16.14 7.58 20.60
N TYR A 61 17.14 7.79 19.74
CA TYR A 61 18.52 7.98 20.14
C TYR A 61 18.70 9.29 20.92
N TRP A 62 18.11 10.39 20.45
CA TRP A 62 18.21 11.70 21.11
C TRP A 62 17.58 11.71 22.51
N PHE A 63 16.40 11.12 22.64
CA PHE A 63 15.66 11.07 23.90
C PHE A 63 16.03 9.86 24.78
N GLN A 64 16.88 8.96 24.29
CA GLN A 64 17.17 7.64 24.89
C GLN A 64 15.91 6.82 25.24
N MET A 65 14.85 7.00 24.45
CA MET A 65 13.54 6.38 24.66
C MET A 65 13.29 5.32 23.60
N SER A 66 13.55 4.06 23.94
CA SER A 66 13.36 2.91 23.06
C SER A 66 11.88 2.67 22.69
N PHE A 67 10.93 3.17 23.48
CA PHE A 67 9.51 3.00 23.19
C PHE A 67 9.07 3.67 21.88
N LEU A 68 9.79 4.70 21.41
CA LEU A 68 9.48 5.40 20.15
C LEU A 68 9.62 4.47 18.94
N LEU A 69 10.41 3.40 19.04
CA LEU A 69 10.55 2.39 17.99
C LEU A 69 9.27 1.58 17.77
N PHE A 70 8.37 1.49 18.76
CA PHE A 70 7.04 0.90 18.55
C PHE A 70 6.19 1.72 17.58
N GLY A 71 6.50 3.01 17.39
CA GLY A 71 5.86 3.89 16.41
C GLY A 71 6.11 3.50 14.95
N THR A 72 7.05 2.59 14.70
CA THR A 72 7.34 2.10 13.33
C THR A 72 6.21 1.24 12.77
N LEU A 73 5.46 0.53 13.63
CA LEU A 73 4.29 -0.26 13.25
C LEU A 73 3.13 0.62 12.74
N PRO A 74 2.64 1.64 13.46
CA PRO A 74 1.62 2.54 12.93
C PRO A 74 2.13 3.33 11.72
N ALA A 75 3.43 3.69 11.66
CA ALA A 75 4.00 4.31 10.46
C ALA A 75 3.90 3.42 9.22
N LEU A 76 4.14 2.11 9.36
CA LEU A 76 3.96 1.14 8.28
C LEU A 76 2.49 1.07 7.82
N VAL A 77 1.56 0.98 8.77
CA VAL A 77 0.11 0.90 8.48
C VAL A 77 -0.34 2.15 7.72
N ILE A 78 0.08 3.34 8.15
CA ILE A 78 -0.25 4.60 7.48
C ILE A 78 0.36 4.66 6.08
N ALA A 79 1.61 4.20 5.90
CA ALA A 79 2.26 4.17 4.59
C ALA A 79 1.50 3.26 3.62
N ILE A 80 1.08 2.07 4.06
CA ILE A 80 0.29 1.14 3.25
C ILE A 80 -1.08 1.73 2.92
N ASP A 81 -1.79 2.27 3.91
CA ASP A 81 -3.12 2.84 3.69
C ASP A 81 -3.07 3.99 2.68
N ARG A 82 -2.18 4.95 2.91
CA ARG A 82 -2.14 6.18 2.12
C ARG A 82 -1.55 5.99 0.72
N TYR A 83 -0.53 5.15 0.57
CA TYR A 83 0.19 5.02 -0.70
C TYR A 83 -0.14 3.75 -1.48
N LEU A 84 -0.74 2.74 -0.84
CA LEU A 84 -1.07 1.47 -1.48
C LEU A 84 -2.58 1.27 -1.63
N ILE A 85 -3.34 1.52 -0.56
CA ILE A 85 -4.80 1.34 -0.58
C ILE A 85 -5.48 2.46 -1.37
N GLN A 86 -5.02 3.70 -1.25
CA GLN A 86 -5.57 4.82 -2.01
C GLN A 86 -5.02 4.91 -3.45
N ALA A 87 -4.00 4.12 -3.81
CA ALA A 87 -3.43 4.15 -5.16
C ALA A 87 -4.45 3.73 -6.24
N PRO A 88 -4.44 4.39 -7.41
CA PRO A 88 -5.30 4.02 -8.52
C PRO A 88 -4.88 2.66 -9.10
N LEU A 89 -5.87 1.81 -9.38
CA LEU A 89 -5.67 0.53 -10.05
C LEU A 89 -5.50 0.74 -11.55
N LEU A 90 -4.45 0.16 -12.13
CA LEU A 90 -4.23 0.17 -13.57
C LEU A 90 -4.87 -1.05 -14.23
N LYS A 91 -5.33 -0.86 -15.46
CA LYS A 91 -5.90 -1.89 -16.32
C LYS A 91 -4.77 -2.70 -16.96
N VAL A 92 -4.90 -4.02 -16.98
CA VAL A 92 -4.05 -4.85 -17.85
C VAL A 92 -4.71 -4.85 -19.24
N GLN A 93 -4.13 -4.14 -20.21
CA GLN A 93 -4.53 -4.27 -21.63
C GLN A 93 -3.59 -5.28 -22.28
N TYR A 94 -4.15 -6.42 -22.71
CA TYR A 94 -3.49 -7.36 -23.61
C TYR A 94 -3.77 -6.95 -25.06
#